data_AF-A0A831JY01-F1
#
_entry.id   AF-A0A831JY01-F1
#
_cell.length_a   1.000
_cell.length_b   1.000
_cell.length_c   1.000
_cell.angle_alpha   90.00
_cell.angle_beta   90.00
_cell.angle_gamma   90.00
#
_symmetry.space_group_name_H-M   'P 1'
#
loop_
_entity.id
_entity.type
_entity.pdbx_description
1 polymer ?
#
loop_
_entity_poly.entity_id
_entity_poly.type
_entity_poly.pdbx_seq_one_letter_code
_entity_poly.pdbx_strand_id
1 'polypeptide(L)'
;MNENFSENLALSTKNRDEVELLLIKDKERSDQIKELLSDAKSHSALIGNFISRVEKRESQLEKQEALTQQYTESINNFKQERNDLLKKANELISSAKQALEYKTAEGLSAAFNTKYDESKQDNTLKYWLIGSGAFVFIALLVGVWILRGNQTDFKVVLGRISLLPMLIAGSWFCASQYVKQINIREDYAYKSVLSKSIVGFSEQLKNNQDYGEEYSHYIKSVLEELHKDPLRKRIKDPASPSELKQDIKDLIKEIKIVQEISKHIPVSTNKQ
;
A
#
# COMPACT_ATOMS: atom_id res chain seq x y z
N MET A 1 -59.81 -86.26 -97.52
CA MET A 1 -59.38 -86.66 -96.17
C MET A 1 -58.03 -86.05 -95.75
N ASN A 2 -57.19 -85.54 -96.67
CA ASN A 2 -55.85 -85.00 -96.34
C ASN A 2 -55.78 -83.53 -95.88
N GLU A 3 -56.70 -82.63 -96.30
CA GLU A 3 -56.61 -81.20 -95.94
C GLU A 3 -56.94 -80.92 -94.47
N ASN A 4 -58.00 -81.53 -93.94
CA ASN A 4 -58.47 -81.33 -92.56
C ASN A 4 -57.48 -81.87 -91.51
N PHE A 5 -56.66 -82.85 -91.90
CA PHE A 5 -55.58 -83.38 -91.08
C PHE A 5 -54.37 -82.44 -91.08
N SER A 6 -54.04 -81.84 -92.23
CA SER A 6 -52.92 -80.91 -92.39
C SER A 6 -53.14 -79.59 -91.64
N GLU A 7 -54.37 -79.08 -91.65
CA GLU A 7 -54.77 -77.84 -90.97
C GLU A 7 -54.77 -78.01 -89.43
N ASN A 8 -55.27 -79.14 -88.93
CA ASN A 8 -55.17 -79.49 -87.51
C ASN A 8 -53.72 -79.72 -87.07
N LEU A 9 -52.87 -80.29 -87.94
CA LEU A 9 -51.44 -80.44 -87.65
C LEU A 9 -50.76 -79.08 -87.50
N ALA A 10 -51.06 -78.13 -88.41
CA ALA A 10 -50.52 -76.77 -88.39
C ALA A 10 -50.98 -75.96 -87.16
N LEU A 11 -52.25 -76.12 -86.75
CA LEU A 11 -52.80 -75.51 -85.54
C LEU A 11 -52.15 -76.11 -84.28
N SER A 12 -51.97 -77.43 -84.25
CA SER A 12 -51.30 -78.13 -83.15
C SER A 12 -49.84 -77.72 -83.02
N THR A 13 -49.12 -77.51 -84.12
CA THR A 13 -47.73 -77.01 -84.08
C THR A 13 -47.66 -75.57 -83.58
N LYS A 14 -48.57 -74.70 -84.02
CA LYS A 14 -48.63 -73.31 -83.56
C LYS A 14 -48.91 -73.20 -82.06
N ASN A 15 -49.88 -73.98 -81.56
CA ASN A 15 -50.17 -74.04 -80.13
C ASN A 15 -48.99 -74.59 -79.33
N ARG A 16 -48.23 -75.55 -79.89
CA ARG A 16 -47.02 -76.08 -79.26
C ARG A 16 -45.94 -75.00 -79.12
N ASP A 17 -45.70 -74.24 -80.19
CA ASP A 17 -44.69 -73.17 -80.20
C ASP A 17 -45.07 -72.04 -79.23
N GLU A 18 -46.36 -71.71 -79.12
CA GLU A 18 -46.87 -70.69 -78.18
C GLU A 18 -46.73 -71.13 -76.72
N VAL A 19 -46.99 -72.40 -76.43
CA VAL A 19 -46.74 -73.01 -75.10
C VAL A 19 -45.25 -73.03 -74.76
N GLU A 20 -44.38 -73.33 -75.74
CA GLU A 20 -42.93 -73.33 -75.57
C GLU A 20 -42.40 -71.92 -75.29
N LEU A 21 -42.94 -70.90 -75.96
CA LEU A 21 -42.60 -69.49 -75.75
C LEU A 21 -43.08 -68.97 -74.38
N LEU A 22 -44.24 -69.43 -73.90
CA LEU A 22 -44.73 -69.15 -72.55
C LEU A 22 -43.84 -69.80 -71.49
N LEU A 23 -43.40 -71.05 -71.70
CA LEU A 23 -42.46 -71.74 -70.80
C LEU A 23 -41.12 -71.00 -70.68
N ILE A 24 -40.60 -70.46 -71.79
CA ILE A 24 -39.36 -69.67 -71.78
C ILE A 24 -39.55 -68.38 -70.96
N LYS A 25 -40.64 -67.64 -71.18
CA LYS A 25 -40.95 -66.42 -70.42
C LYS A 25 -41.17 -66.68 -68.94
N ASP A 26 -41.82 -67.80 -68.60
CA ASP A 26 -42.07 -68.17 -67.22
C ASP A 26 -40.76 -68.55 -66.51
N LYS A 27 -39.84 -69.21 -67.23
CA LYS A 27 -38.48 -69.49 -66.74
C LYS A 27 -37.67 -68.21 -66.51
N GLU A 28 -37.67 -67.28 -67.47
CA GLU A 28 -37.02 -65.97 -67.31
C GLU A 28 -37.57 -65.18 -66.12
N ARG A 29 -38.90 -65.14 -65.96
CA ARG A 29 -39.55 -64.50 -64.80
C ARG A 29 -39.18 -65.18 -63.49
N SER A 30 -39.17 -66.51 -63.45
CA SER A 30 -38.73 -67.27 -62.28
C SER A 30 -37.30 -66.92 -61.89
N ASP A 31 -36.39 -66.80 -62.86
CA ASP A 31 -34.99 -66.47 -62.58
C ASP A 31 -34.82 -65.00 -62.12
N GLN A 32 -35.56 -64.06 -62.71
CA GLN A 32 -35.64 -62.67 -62.21
C GLN A 32 -36.20 -62.58 -60.78
N ILE A 33 -37.23 -63.37 -60.46
CA ILE A 33 -37.81 -63.43 -59.11
C ILE A 33 -36.78 -63.95 -58.10
N LYS A 34 -35.97 -64.94 -58.46
CA LYS A 34 -34.89 -65.45 -57.60
C LYS A 34 -33.82 -64.38 -57.35
N GLU A 35 -33.43 -63.64 -58.38
CA GLU A 35 -32.47 -62.53 -58.27
C GLU A 35 -32.99 -61.42 -57.36
N LEU A 36 -34.23 -60.96 -57.59
CA LEU A 36 -34.89 -59.96 -56.74
C LEU A 36 -35.03 -60.42 -55.28
N LEU A 37 -35.30 -61.71 -55.04
CA LEU A 37 -35.38 -62.27 -53.69
C LEU A 37 -34.01 -62.31 -53.02
N SER A 38 -32.95 -62.64 -53.76
CA SER A 38 -31.57 -62.59 -53.29
C SER A 38 -31.18 -61.16 -52.89
N ASP A 39 -31.47 -60.19 -53.75
CA ASP A 39 -31.20 -58.77 -53.50
C ASP A 39 -32.01 -58.23 -52.32
N ALA A 40 -33.29 -58.57 -52.23
CA ALA A 40 -34.14 -58.20 -51.10
C ALA A 40 -33.61 -58.78 -49.78
N LYS A 41 -33.10 -60.01 -49.79
CA LYS A 41 -32.49 -60.65 -48.62
C LYS A 41 -31.17 -59.98 -48.24
N SER A 42 -30.35 -59.62 -49.21
CA SER A 42 -29.10 -58.87 -49.01
C SER A 42 -29.37 -57.48 -48.41
N HIS A 43 -30.30 -56.72 -48.99
CA HIS A 43 -30.72 -55.42 -48.47
C HIS A 43 -31.33 -55.51 -47.07
N SER A 44 -32.15 -56.54 -46.79
CA SER A 44 -32.68 -56.79 -45.45
C SER A 44 -31.55 -57.00 -44.42
N ALA A 45 -30.51 -57.75 -44.78
CA ALA A 45 -29.33 -57.93 -43.92
C ALA A 45 -28.55 -56.62 -43.69
N LEU A 46 -28.40 -55.79 -44.74
CA LEU A 46 -27.77 -54.46 -44.62
C LEU A 46 -28.57 -53.53 -43.71
N ILE A 47 -29.90 -53.53 -43.83
CA ILE A 47 -30.81 -52.76 -42.97
C ILE A 47 -30.68 -53.22 -41.52
N GLY A 48 -30.65 -54.54 -41.26
CA GLY A 48 -30.44 -55.07 -39.90
C GLY A 48 -29.11 -54.63 -39.28
N ASN A 49 -28.02 -54.66 -40.07
CA ASN A 49 -26.72 -54.15 -39.64
C ASN A 49 -26.74 -52.63 -39.39
N PHE A 50 -27.45 -51.87 -40.23
CA PHE A 50 -27.61 -50.44 -40.04
C PHE A 50 -28.35 -50.11 -38.75
N ILE A 51 -29.47 -50.77 -38.46
CA ILE A 51 -30.23 -50.62 -37.21
C ILE A 51 -29.34 -50.90 -36.00
N SER A 52 -28.60 -52.01 -36.00
CA SER A 52 -27.68 -52.35 -34.90
C SER A 52 -26.58 -51.28 -34.68
N ARG A 53 -26.10 -50.65 -35.76
CA ARG A 53 -25.12 -49.56 -35.68
C ARG A 53 -25.73 -48.27 -35.14
N VAL A 54 -26.98 -47.96 -35.49
CA VAL A 54 -27.71 -46.80 -34.98
C VAL A 54 -27.93 -46.92 -33.49
N GLU A 55 -28.45 -48.06 -33.01
CA GLU A 55 -28.66 -48.33 -31.58
C GLU A 55 -27.35 -48.19 -30.78
N LYS A 56 -26.25 -48.73 -31.30
CA LYS A 56 -24.93 -48.60 -30.65
C LYS A 56 -24.47 -47.14 -30.56
N ARG A 57 -24.73 -46.34 -31.59
CA ARG A 57 -24.36 -44.90 -31.61
C ARG A 57 -25.23 -44.09 -30.67
N GLU A 58 -26.53 -44.40 -30.59
CA GLU A 58 -27.46 -43.77 -29.67
C GLU A 58 -27.03 -43.99 -28.21
N SER A 59 -26.72 -45.24 -27.83
CA SER A 59 -26.20 -45.55 -26.49
C SER A 59 -24.85 -44.86 -26.19
N GLN A 60 -24.00 -44.65 -27.20
CA GLN A 60 -22.76 -43.89 -27.03
C GLN A 60 -23.03 -42.39 -26.83
N LEU A 61 -24.00 -41.82 -27.53
CA LEU A 61 -24.39 -40.42 -27.40
C LEU A 61 -24.97 -40.14 -26.01
N GLU A 62 -25.85 -40.99 -25.49
CA GLU A 62 -26.38 -40.85 -24.13
C GLU A 62 -25.27 -40.85 -23.07
N LYS A 63 -24.30 -41.77 -23.20
CA LYS A 63 -23.13 -41.82 -22.29
C LYS A 63 -22.30 -40.55 -22.39
N GLN A 64 -22.10 -40.04 -23.60
CA GLN A 64 -21.31 -38.85 -23.84
C GLN A 64 -22.01 -37.59 -23.34
N GLU A 65 -23.33 -37.51 -23.44
CA GLU A 65 -24.14 -36.45 -22.86
C GLU A 65 -24.03 -36.44 -21.33
N ALA A 66 -24.20 -37.59 -20.69
CA ALA A 66 -24.03 -37.73 -19.23
C ALA A 66 -22.63 -37.32 -18.75
N LEU A 67 -21.57 -37.73 -19.47
CA LEU A 67 -20.20 -37.30 -19.16
C LEU A 67 -20.02 -35.79 -19.33
N THR A 68 -20.60 -35.21 -20.38
CA THR A 68 -20.51 -33.77 -20.66
C THR A 68 -21.20 -32.96 -19.55
N GLN A 69 -22.35 -33.43 -19.06
CA GLN A 69 -23.04 -32.81 -17.92
C GLN A 69 -22.18 -32.87 -16.65
N GLN A 70 -21.61 -34.04 -16.32
CA GLN A 70 -20.72 -34.18 -15.15
C GLN A 70 -19.47 -33.29 -15.24
N TYR A 71 -18.86 -33.19 -16.42
CA TYR A 71 -17.71 -32.29 -16.62
C TYR A 71 -18.11 -30.82 -16.49
N THR A 72 -19.30 -30.44 -16.98
CA THR A 72 -19.80 -29.06 -16.85
C THR A 72 -20.04 -28.69 -15.39
N GLU A 73 -20.65 -29.58 -14.61
CA GLU A 73 -20.83 -29.41 -13.16
C GLU A 73 -19.48 -29.31 -12.44
N SER A 74 -18.54 -30.20 -12.75
CA SER A 74 -17.20 -30.19 -12.15
C SER A 74 -16.45 -28.90 -12.46
N ILE A 75 -16.51 -28.41 -13.70
CA ILE A 75 -15.90 -27.14 -14.12
C ILE A 75 -16.51 -25.96 -13.34
N ASN A 76 -17.83 -25.94 -13.16
CA ASN A 76 -18.50 -24.90 -12.40
C ASN A 76 -18.07 -24.92 -10.92
N ASN A 77 -17.99 -26.10 -10.31
CA ASN A 77 -17.52 -26.27 -8.93
C ASN A 77 -16.07 -25.79 -8.78
N PHE A 78 -15.16 -26.22 -9.66
CA PHE A 78 -13.76 -25.76 -9.64
C PHE A 78 -13.64 -24.24 -9.87
N LYS A 79 -14.48 -23.66 -10.72
CA LYS A 79 -14.50 -22.21 -10.94
C LYS A 79 -14.94 -21.46 -9.68
N GLN A 80 -15.94 -21.98 -8.97
CA GLN A 80 -16.41 -21.41 -7.71
C GLN A 80 -15.34 -21.53 -6.61
N GLU A 81 -14.77 -22.71 -6.40
CA GLU A 81 -13.67 -22.93 -5.45
C GLU A 81 -12.47 -22.02 -5.74
N ARG A 82 -12.09 -21.90 -7.02
CA ARG A 82 -10.99 -21.02 -7.43
C ARG A 82 -11.29 -19.57 -7.08
N ASN A 83 -12.51 -19.09 -7.31
CA ASN A 83 -12.89 -17.72 -6.95
C ASN A 83 -12.84 -17.49 -5.43
N ASP A 84 -13.30 -18.46 -4.64
CA ASP A 84 -13.25 -18.39 -3.18
C ASP A 84 -11.81 -18.41 -2.67
N LEU A 85 -10.95 -19.26 -3.24
CA LEU A 85 -9.52 -19.27 -2.93
C LEU A 85 -8.83 -17.97 -3.31
N LEU A 86 -9.17 -17.40 -4.47
CA LEU A 86 -8.61 -16.11 -4.92
C LEU A 86 -9.05 -14.97 -3.98
N LYS A 87 -10.32 -14.98 -3.54
CA LYS A 87 -10.82 -14.04 -2.54
C LYS A 87 -10.06 -14.14 -1.22
N LYS A 88 -9.93 -15.37 -0.69
CA LYS A 88 -9.16 -15.63 0.55
C LYS A 88 -7.69 -15.22 0.42
N ALA A 89 -7.06 -15.50 -0.72
CA ALA A 89 -5.68 -15.11 -0.98
C ALA A 89 -5.53 -13.58 -0.99
N ASN A 90 -6.45 -12.86 -1.63
CA ASN A 90 -6.44 -11.39 -1.63
C ASN A 90 -6.66 -10.81 -0.23
N GLU A 91 -7.59 -11.36 0.54
CA GLU A 91 -7.82 -10.97 1.94
C GLU A 91 -6.57 -11.20 2.80
N LEU A 92 -5.91 -12.35 2.63
CA LEU A 92 -4.68 -12.67 3.34
C LEU A 92 -3.53 -11.73 2.94
N ILE A 93 -3.37 -11.44 1.65
CA ILE A 93 -2.36 -10.49 1.15
C ILE A 93 -2.63 -9.09 1.71
N SER A 94 -3.89 -8.64 1.74
CA SER A 94 -4.25 -7.34 2.31
C SER A 94 -3.93 -7.28 3.81
N SER A 95 -4.29 -8.33 4.55
CA SER A 95 -4.03 -8.43 6.00
C SER A 95 -2.53 -8.45 6.30
N ALA A 96 -1.74 -9.20 5.51
CA ALA A 96 -0.29 -9.26 5.65
C ALA A 96 0.38 -7.91 5.36
N LYS A 97 -0.08 -7.18 4.33
CA LYS A 97 0.40 -5.82 4.04
C LYS A 97 0.09 -4.86 5.19
N GLN A 98 -1.13 -4.87 5.69
CA GLN A 98 -1.53 -4.03 6.82
C GLN A 98 -0.70 -4.36 8.08
N ALA A 99 -0.51 -5.64 8.40
CA ALA A 99 0.33 -6.06 9.52
C ALA A 99 1.80 -5.62 9.36
N LEU A 100 2.34 -5.69 8.14
CA LEU A 100 3.70 -5.21 7.84
C LEU A 100 3.81 -3.70 8.01
N GLU A 101 2.82 -2.93 7.53
CA GLU A 101 2.76 -1.48 7.71
C GLU A 101 2.71 -1.08 9.20
N TYR A 102 1.83 -1.72 9.98
CA TYR A 102 1.78 -1.51 11.44
C TYR A 102 3.09 -1.86 12.12
N LYS A 103 3.68 -3.03 11.81
CA LYS A 103 4.93 -3.46 12.42
C LYS A 103 6.10 -2.58 12.04
N THR A 104 6.10 -2.05 10.81
CA THR A 104 7.11 -1.09 10.35
C THR A 104 6.96 0.26 11.06
N ALA A 105 5.73 0.76 11.19
CA ALA A 105 5.46 2.00 11.92
C ALA A 105 5.78 1.87 13.42
N GLU A 106 5.46 0.72 14.03
CA GLU A 106 5.85 0.39 15.39
C GLU A 106 7.37 0.32 15.53
N GLY A 107 8.07 -0.37 14.62
CA GLY A 107 9.53 -0.49 14.63
C GLY A 107 10.24 0.85 14.45
N LEU A 108 9.77 1.68 13.51
CA LEU A 108 10.30 3.02 13.27
C LEU A 108 10.06 3.93 14.49
N SER A 109 8.85 3.89 15.05
CA SER A 109 8.54 4.63 16.26
C SER A 109 9.35 4.15 17.46
N ALA A 110 9.52 2.83 17.62
CA ALA A 110 10.34 2.25 18.67
C ALA A 110 11.80 2.69 18.55
N ALA A 111 12.36 2.77 17.33
CA ALA A 111 13.70 3.30 17.12
C ALA A 111 13.84 4.76 17.56
N PHE A 112 12.86 5.61 17.23
CA PHE A 112 12.83 7.00 17.72
C PHE A 112 12.61 7.08 19.23
N ASN A 113 11.78 6.20 19.79
CA ASN A 113 11.52 6.16 21.22
C ASN A 113 12.75 5.70 22.00
N THR A 114 13.50 4.71 21.50
CA THR A 114 14.79 4.30 22.08
C THR A 114 15.78 5.45 22.06
N LYS A 115 15.88 6.22 20.97
CA LYS A 115 16.74 7.41 20.93
C LYS A 115 16.29 8.52 21.88
N TYR A 116 14.99 8.70 22.04
CA TYR A 116 14.41 9.58 23.04
C TYR A 116 14.73 9.11 24.46
N ASP A 117 14.56 7.82 24.76
CA ASP A 117 14.81 7.23 26.07
C ASP A 117 16.30 7.24 26.42
N GLU A 118 17.19 6.93 25.46
CA GLU A 118 18.65 7.12 25.58
C GLU A 118 18.96 8.59 25.92
N SER A 119 18.41 9.56 25.17
CA SER A 119 18.58 11.00 25.42
C SER A 119 17.95 11.49 26.73
N LYS A 120 16.94 10.77 27.25
CA LYS A 120 16.25 11.07 28.51
C LYS A 120 17.00 10.51 29.73
N GLN A 121 17.49 9.28 29.62
CA GLN A 121 18.24 8.59 30.65
C GLN A 121 19.64 9.16 30.82
N ASP A 122 20.17 9.78 29.77
CA ASP A 122 21.45 10.44 29.83
C ASP A 122 21.40 11.62 30.82
N ASN A 123 21.98 11.40 32.00
CA ASN A 123 22.10 12.42 33.05
C ASN A 123 22.95 13.61 32.58
N THR A 124 23.57 13.54 31.40
CA THR A 124 24.25 14.65 30.70
C THR A 124 23.40 15.91 30.68
N LEU A 125 22.10 15.83 30.41
CA LEU A 125 21.25 17.02 30.41
C LEU A 125 21.12 17.67 31.80
N LYS A 126 21.14 16.88 32.87
CA LYS A 126 21.21 17.40 34.24
C LYS A 126 22.60 17.98 34.52
N TYR A 127 23.67 17.33 34.06
CA TYR A 127 25.04 17.83 34.20
C TYR A 127 25.27 19.17 33.48
N TRP A 128 24.69 19.39 32.30
CA TRP A 128 24.77 20.67 31.60
C TRP A 128 24.01 21.79 32.32
N LEU A 129 22.84 21.48 32.91
CA LEU A 129 22.07 22.43 33.72
C LEU A 129 22.80 22.80 35.02
N ILE A 130 23.31 21.78 35.74
CA ILE A 130 24.09 21.97 36.96
C ILE A 130 25.40 22.71 36.65
N GLY A 131 26.06 22.39 35.54
CA GLY A 131 27.29 23.06 35.10
C GLY A 131 27.08 24.55 34.83
N SER A 132 26.02 24.91 34.09
CA SER A 132 25.66 26.32 33.86
C SER A 132 25.40 27.05 35.19
N GLY A 133 24.62 26.44 36.09
CA GLY A 133 24.36 26.99 37.43
C GLY A 133 25.63 27.14 38.27
N ALA A 134 26.54 26.17 38.22
CA ALA A 134 27.80 26.20 38.94
C ALA A 134 28.73 27.32 38.44
N PHE A 135 28.83 27.54 37.12
CA PHE A 135 29.61 28.66 36.56
C PHE A 135 29.06 30.02 36.99
N VAL A 136 27.74 30.19 37.02
CA VAL A 136 27.10 31.43 37.52
C VAL A 136 27.38 31.61 39.02
N PHE A 137 27.27 30.54 39.80
CA PHE A 137 27.54 30.58 41.23
C PHE A 137 29.00 30.92 41.54
N ILE A 138 29.95 30.33 40.82
CA ILE A 138 31.38 30.64 40.93
C ILE A 138 31.63 32.11 40.54
N ALA A 139 30.99 32.63 39.49
CA ALA A 139 31.10 34.03 39.11
C ALA A 139 30.62 34.98 40.22
N LEU A 140 29.53 34.63 40.91
CA LEU A 140 29.03 35.40 42.06
C LEU A 140 29.98 35.35 43.25
N LEU A 141 30.54 34.17 43.57
CA LEU A 141 31.52 34.03 44.65
C LEU A 141 32.80 34.83 44.37
N VAL A 142 33.31 34.76 43.14
CA VAL A 142 34.46 35.55 42.68
C VAL A 142 34.14 37.04 42.74
N GLY A 143 32.94 37.45 42.33
CA GLY A 143 32.46 38.83 42.44
C GLY A 143 32.48 39.34 43.88
N VAL A 144 31.83 38.63 44.82
CA VAL A 144 31.80 39.01 46.25
C VAL A 144 33.20 39.01 46.86
N TRP A 145 34.05 38.06 46.49
CA TRP A 145 35.44 37.98 46.93
C TRP A 145 36.30 39.17 46.45
N ILE A 146 36.04 39.67 45.24
CA ILE A 146 36.68 40.88 44.71
C ILE A 146 36.26 42.11 45.52
N LEU A 147 34.97 42.25 45.86
CA LEU A 147 34.45 43.39 46.60
C LEU A 147 34.94 43.44 48.07
N ARG A 148 35.24 42.27 48.68
CA ARG A 148 35.61 42.17 50.11
C ARG A 148 37.13 42.27 50.37
N GLY A 149 37.97 42.18 49.34
CA GLY A 149 39.43 42.23 49.48
C GLY A 149 39.97 43.66 49.57
N ASN A 150 40.88 43.92 50.52
CA ASN A 150 41.57 45.22 50.62
C ASN A 150 42.37 45.52 49.34
N GLN A 151 42.03 46.64 48.70
CA GLN A 151 42.47 47.07 47.37
C GLN A 151 43.89 47.66 47.37
N THR A 152 44.92 46.86 47.68
CA THR A 152 46.30 47.39 47.71
C THR A 152 47.16 47.05 46.49
N ASP A 153 46.73 46.16 45.60
CA ASP A 153 47.51 45.81 44.40
C ASP A 153 46.66 45.75 43.12
N PHE A 154 46.87 46.73 42.23
CA PHE A 154 46.16 46.88 40.94
C PHE A 154 46.32 45.64 40.04
N LYS A 155 47.46 44.96 40.10
CA LYS A 155 47.72 43.75 39.31
C LYS A 155 46.81 42.59 39.73
N VAL A 156 46.49 42.49 41.02
CA VAL A 156 45.60 41.45 41.56
C VAL A 156 44.15 41.70 41.16
N VAL A 157 43.71 42.97 41.14
CA VAL A 157 42.36 43.35 40.71
C VAL A 157 42.16 43.09 39.22
N LEU A 158 43.14 43.43 38.37
CA LEU A 158 43.08 43.20 36.92
C LEU A 158 43.01 41.71 36.57
N GLY A 159 43.79 40.86 37.26
CA GLY A 159 43.75 39.41 37.07
C GLY A 159 42.40 38.79 37.45
N ARG A 160 41.72 39.33 38.46
CA ARG A 160 40.39 38.86 38.88
C ARG A 160 39.27 39.30 37.93
N ILE A 161 39.34 40.51 37.38
CA ILE A 161 38.39 40.99 36.37
C ILE A 161 38.51 40.18 35.07
N SER A 162 39.73 39.77 34.70
CA SER A 162 40.00 38.92 33.53
C SER A 162 39.34 37.53 33.60
N LEU A 163 39.01 37.04 34.80
CA LEU A 163 38.34 35.73 34.98
C LEU A 163 36.82 35.79 34.70
N LEU A 164 36.17 36.95 34.84
CA LEU A 164 34.72 37.08 34.64
C LEU A 164 34.27 36.74 33.20
N PRO A 165 34.92 37.22 32.13
CA PRO A 165 34.58 36.84 30.76
C PRO A 165 34.65 35.32 30.51
N MET A 166 35.62 34.62 31.12
CA MET A 166 35.78 33.17 30.97
C MET A 166 34.63 32.40 31.63
N LEU A 167 34.17 32.86 32.81
CA LEU A 167 33.02 32.26 33.50
C LEU A 167 31.70 32.52 32.78
N ILE A 168 31.52 33.73 32.23
CA ILE A 168 30.35 34.08 31.41
C ILE A 168 30.30 33.23 30.14
N ALA A 169 31.44 33.09 29.45
CA ALA A 169 31.54 32.24 28.27
C ALA A 169 31.27 30.76 28.59
N GLY A 170 31.79 30.25 29.71
CA GLY A 170 31.52 28.88 30.19
C GLY A 170 30.03 28.64 30.49
N SER A 171 29.39 29.57 31.21
CA SER A 171 27.95 29.48 31.48
C SER A 171 27.11 29.53 30.20
N TRP A 172 27.43 30.45 29.29
CA TRP A 172 26.75 30.57 27.99
C TRP A 172 26.89 29.30 27.15
N PHE A 173 28.08 28.70 27.13
CA PHE A 173 28.33 27.45 26.43
C PHE A 173 27.49 26.31 27.02
N CYS A 174 27.50 26.14 28.36
CA CYS A 174 26.69 25.11 29.02
C CYS A 174 25.18 25.30 28.77
N ALA A 175 24.69 26.53 28.86
CA ALA A 175 23.29 26.87 28.55
C ALA A 175 22.95 26.56 27.08
N SER A 176 23.84 26.90 26.14
CA SER A 176 23.66 26.61 24.72
C SER A 176 23.62 25.10 24.43
N GLN A 177 24.47 24.30 25.10
CA GLN A 177 24.47 22.85 24.95
C GLN A 177 23.24 22.19 25.57
N TYR A 178 22.73 22.73 26.69
CA TYR A 178 21.49 22.31 27.30
C TYR A 178 20.30 22.51 26.33
N VAL A 179 20.19 23.71 25.74
CA VAL A 179 19.11 24.03 24.78
C VAL A 179 19.20 23.15 23.52
N LYS A 180 20.40 22.85 23.03
CA LYS A 180 20.55 21.92 21.88
C LYS A 180 20.02 20.52 22.18
N GLN A 181 20.38 19.97 23.35
CA GLN A 181 19.98 18.61 23.71
C GLN A 181 18.49 18.48 24.01
N ILE A 182 17.85 19.50 24.61
CA ILE A 182 16.39 19.46 24.82
C ILE A 182 15.63 19.52 23.50
N ASN A 183 16.08 20.33 22.53
CA ASN A 183 15.48 20.41 21.20
C ASN A 183 15.58 19.08 20.43
N ILE A 184 16.74 18.41 20.50
CA ILE A 184 16.93 17.08 19.90
C ILE A 184 15.98 16.06 20.53
N ARG A 185 15.85 16.07 21.85
CA ARG A 185 14.95 15.17 22.56
C ARG A 185 13.49 15.38 22.14
N GLU A 186 13.05 16.64 22.08
CA GLU A 186 11.69 16.98 21.63
C GLU A 186 11.46 16.55 20.18
N ASP A 187 12.47 16.64 19.31
CA ASP A 187 12.38 16.13 17.94
C ASP A 187 12.17 14.62 17.86
N TYR A 188 12.90 13.83 18.65
CA TYR A 188 12.70 12.39 18.68
C TYR A 188 11.36 11.98 19.25
N ALA A 189 10.86 12.68 20.28
CA ALA A 189 9.51 12.44 20.80
C ALA A 189 8.45 12.71 19.73
N TYR A 190 8.57 13.84 19.02
CA TYR A 190 7.68 14.20 17.93
C TYR A 190 7.71 13.17 16.79
N LYS A 191 8.91 12.79 16.32
CA LYS A 191 9.08 11.80 15.23
C LYS A 191 8.59 10.41 15.61
N SER A 192 8.74 10.02 16.88
CA SER A 192 8.18 8.79 17.43
C SER A 192 6.66 8.79 17.33
N VAL A 193 6.00 9.85 17.81
CA VAL A 193 4.54 9.97 17.76
C VAL A 193 4.03 10.04 16.32
N LEU A 194 4.68 10.84 15.48
CA LEU A 194 4.36 10.97 14.06
C LEU A 194 4.45 9.61 13.35
N SER A 195 5.48 8.82 13.64
CA SER A 195 5.64 7.49 13.04
C SER A 195 4.55 6.51 13.46
N LYS A 196 4.07 6.57 14.72
CA LYS A 196 2.91 5.77 15.16
C LYS A 196 1.63 6.16 14.44
N SER A 197 1.44 7.47 14.20
CA SER A 197 0.20 7.97 13.60
C SER A 197 0.13 7.84 12.08
N ILE A 198 1.26 7.60 11.39
CA ILE A 198 1.30 7.37 9.94
C ILE A 198 0.26 6.35 9.50
N VAL A 199 0.18 5.18 10.16
CA VAL A 199 -0.71 4.10 9.73
C VAL A 199 -2.18 4.44 9.99
N GLY A 200 -2.48 5.11 11.10
CA GLY A 200 -3.86 5.51 11.41
C GLY A 200 -4.41 6.55 10.42
N PHE A 201 -3.59 7.53 10.05
CA PHE A 201 -3.98 8.52 9.04
C PHE A 201 -3.96 7.95 7.62
N SER A 202 -3.02 7.06 7.30
CA SER A 202 -2.94 6.41 6.00
C SER A 202 -4.17 5.54 5.71
N GLU A 203 -4.72 4.88 6.74
CA GLU A 203 -5.95 4.10 6.66
C GLU A 203 -7.20 4.98 6.46
N GLN A 204 -7.29 6.11 7.15
CA GLN A 204 -8.37 7.09 6.95
C GLN A 204 -8.36 7.69 5.54
N LEU A 205 -7.17 8.04 5.03
CA LEU A 205 -7.01 8.60 3.68
C LEU A 205 -7.27 7.59 2.57
N LYS A 206 -7.00 6.30 2.81
CA LYS A 206 -7.26 5.21 1.84
C LYS A 206 -8.75 4.87 1.70
N ASN A 207 -9.57 5.16 2.71
CA ASN A 207 -11.00 4.87 2.72
C ASN A 207 -11.86 5.94 2.01
N ASN A 208 -11.31 7.14 1.78
CA ASN A 208 -11.97 8.17 0.99
C ASN A 208 -11.70 7.90 -0.50
N GLN A 209 -12.76 7.78 -1.31
CA GLN A 209 -12.71 7.30 -2.70
C GLN A 209 -11.94 8.20 -3.69
N ASP A 210 -11.29 9.28 -3.24
CA ASP A 210 -10.40 10.13 -4.04
C ASP A 210 -8.97 9.58 -3.98
N TYR A 211 -8.69 8.68 -4.93
CA TYR A 211 -7.51 7.84 -4.93
C TYR A 211 -6.21 8.61 -5.25
N GLY A 212 -5.28 8.60 -4.29
CA GLY A 212 -3.85 8.55 -4.56
C GLY A 212 -3.08 9.85 -4.35
N GLU A 213 -3.64 11.00 -4.74
CA GLU A 213 -2.92 12.27 -4.64
C GLU A 213 -2.77 12.75 -3.19
N GLU A 214 -3.87 12.78 -2.42
CA GLU A 214 -3.84 13.17 -1.01
C GLU A 214 -3.02 12.21 -0.14
N TYR A 215 -3.17 10.90 -0.36
CA TYR A 215 -2.37 9.88 0.31
C TYR A 215 -0.88 10.03 -0.02
N SER A 216 -0.53 10.18 -1.30
CA SER A 216 0.86 10.35 -1.73
C SER A 216 1.45 11.65 -1.18
N HIS A 217 0.67 12.73 -1.20
CA HIS A 217 1.06 14.01 -0.63
C HIS A 217 1.29 13.89 0.88
N TYR A 218 0.37 13.27 1.62
CA TYR A 218 0.52 13.03 3.06
C TYR A 218 1.78 12.22 3.37
N ILE A 219 1.99 11.08 2.71
CA ILE A 219 3.17 10.24 2.94
C ILE A 219 4.47 10.99 2.60
N LYS A 220 4.49 11.76 1.50
CA LYS A 220 5.64 12.62 1.15
C LYS A 220 5.89 13.69 2.20
N SER A 221 4.86 14.40 2.65
CA SER A 221 4.99 15.43 3.69
C SER A 221 5.49 14.85 5.01
N VAL A 222 4.98 13.69 5.42
CA VAL A 222 5.47 13.03 6.64
C VAL A 222 6.91 12.56 6.48
N LEU A 223 7.28 12.00 5.33
CA LEU A 223 8.66 11.58 5.04
C LEU A 223 9.62 12.77 5.04
N GLU A 224 9.23 13.89 4.43
CA GLU A 224 9.96 15.15 4.48
C GLU A 224 10.15 15.64 5.92
N GLU A 225 9.10 15.57 6.74
CA GLU A 225 9.16 15.97 8.14
C GLU A 225 10.07 15.04 8.96
N LEU A 226 10.08 13.75 8.66
CA LEU A 226 10.95 12.76 9.32
C LEU A 226 12.43 12.99 8.99
N HIS A 227 12.73 13.38 7.75
CA HIS A 227 14.08 13.64 7.25
C HIS A 227 14.65 15.01 7.65
N LYS A 228 13.84 15.93 8.19
CA LYS A 228 14.33 17.24 8.65
C LYS A 228 15.31 17.13 9.81
N ASP A 229 16.28 18.04 9.83
CA ASP A 229 17.33 18.14 10.86
C ASP A 229 16.72 18.41 12.27
N PRO A 230 17.11 17.63 13.30
CA PRO A 230 16.64 17.80 14.68
C PRO A 230 17.02 19.15 15.32
N LEU A 231 18.09 19.80 14.85
CA LEU A 231 18.59 21.08 15.38
C LEU A 231 17.97 22.31 14.70
N ARG A 232 16.93 22.16 13.89
CA ARG A 232 16.22 23.31 13.33
C ARG A 232 15.63 24.17 14.45
N LYS A 233 15.62 25.50 14.27
CA LYS A 233 14.81 26.38 15.11
C LYS A 233 13.34 26.02 14.90
N ARG A 234 12.76 25.28 15.86
CA ARG A 234 11.32 24.99 16.01
C ARG A 234 10.50 26.24 16.39
N ILE A 235 11.04 27.40 16.07
CA ILE A 235 10.48 28.66 16.46
C ILE A 235 9.62 29.10 15.27
N LYS A 236 8.28 29.01 15.41
CA LYS A 236 7.43 30.05 14.82
C LYS A 236 7.96 31.34 15.40
N ASP A 237 8.43 32.27 14.57
CA ASP A 237 8.96 33.57 14.98
C ASP A 237 8.14 34.11 16.17
N PRO A 238 8.70 34.19 17.40
CA PRO A 238 8.07 34.86 18.51
C PRO A 238 8.58 36.27 18.40
N ALA A 239 7.92 37.08 17.57
CA ALA A 239 8.37 38.40 17.17
C ALA A 239 9.69 38.35 16.36
N SER A 240 9.63 38.77 15.09
CA SER A 240 10.80 38.94 14.24
C SER A 240 11.90 39.74 14.97
N PRO A 241 13.21 39.53 14.70
CA PRO A 241 14.29 40.39 15.18
C PRO A 241 14.08 41.89 14.86
N SER A 242 13.18 42.22 13.93
CA SER A 242 12.72 43.58 13.68
C SER A 242 11.84 44.15 14.81
N GLU A 243 11.00 43.35 15.46
CA GLU A 243 10.11 43.76 16.55
C GLU A 243 10.90 44.02 17.84
N LEU A 244 11.85 43.14 18.20
CA LEU A 244 12.79 43.41 19.30
C LEU A 244 13.68 44.63 19.05
N LYS A 245 14.07 44.88 17.79
CA LYS A 245 14.79 46.11 17.41
C LYS A 245 13.88 47.33 17.50
N GLN A 246 12.58 47.19 17.22
CA GLN A 246 11.58 48.26 17.33
C GLN A 246 11.39 48.63 18.80
N ASP A 247 11.15 47.65 19.67
CA ASP A 247 10.96 47.83 21.13
C ASP A 247 12.19 48.45 21.78
N ILE A 248 13.41 48.01 21.42
CA ILE A 248 14.64 48.62 21.91
C ILE A 248 14.77 50.07 21.41
N LYS A 249 14.34 50.38 20.18
CA LYS A 249 14.37 51.75 19.63
C LYS A 249 13.36 52.67 20.32
N ASP A 250 12.21 52.12 20.69
CA ASP A 250 11.14 52.85 21.36
C ASP A 250 11.46 53.10 22.83
N LEU A 251 12.07 52.13 23.54
CA LEU A 251 12.64 52.33 24.87
C LEU A 251 13.77 53.36 24.88
N ILE A 252 14.65 53.35 23.85
CA ILE A 252 15.71 54.37 23.71
C ILE A 252 15.11 55.76 23.46
N LYS A 253 14.00 55.87 22.71
CA LYS A 253 13.30 57.15 22.50
C LYS A 253 12.65 57.64 23.79
N GLU A 254 11.97 56.78 24.54
CA GLU A 254 11.36 57.15 25.81
C GLU A 254 12.40 57.65 26.83
N ILE A 255 13.54 56.96 26.95
CA ILE A 255 14.65 57.40 27.81
C ILE A 255 15.20 58.76 27.36
N LYS A 256 15.27 59.01 26.04
CA LYS A 256 15.77 60.28 25.50
C LYS A 256 14.80 61.45 25.76
N ILE A 257 13.49 61.19 25.66
CA ILE A 257 12.43 62.15 25.99
C ILE A 257 12.45 62.48 27.49
N VAL A 258 12.60 61.47 28.36
CA VAL A 258 12.74 61.69 29.82
C VAL A 258 14.00 62.50 30.16
N GLN A 259 15.11 62.28 29.46
CA GLN A 259 16.33 63.07 29.62
C GLN A 259 16.17 64.52 29.16
N GLU A 260 15.45 64.79 28.07
CA GLU A 260 15.14 66.15 27.61
C GLU A 260 14.16 66.88 28.53
N ILE A 261 13.15 66.18 29.06
CA ILE A 261 12.22 66.74 30.05
C ILE A 261 12.97 67.11 31.34
N SER A 262 13.93 66.28 31.78
CA SER A 262 14.73 66.59 32.98
C SER A 262 15.65 67.82 32.82
N LYS A 263 16.02 68.17 31.59
CA LYS A 263 16.81 69.39 31.29
C LYS A 263 16.00 70.68 31.30
N HIS A 264 14.67 70.59 31.21
CA HIS A 264 13.76 71.75 31.16
C HIS A 264 12.94 71.95 32.43
N ILE A 265 13.14 71.14 33.48
CA ILE A 265 12.57 71.41 34.80
C ILE A 265 13.49 72.40 35.52
N PRO A 266 13.04 73.63 35.85
CA PRO A 266 13.83 74.56 36.64
C PRO A 266 13.99 73.98 38.05
N VAL A 267 15.25 73.79 38.47
CA VAL A 267 15.61 73.50 39.86
C VAL A 267 15.17 74.68 40.72
N SER A 268 14.02 74.57 41.39
CA SER A 268 13.72 75.45 42.52
C SER A 268 14.52 74.96 43.72
N THR A 269 15.71 75.52 43.86
CA THR A 269 16.52 75.44 45.07
C THR A 269 15.73 76.10 46.20
N ASN A 270 14.97 75.32 46.97
CA ASN A 270 14.38 75.84 48.19
C ASN A 270 15.37 75.64 49.33
N LYS A 271 15.99 76.76 49.70
CA LYS A 271 16.83 76.94 50.88
C LYS A 271 15.89 77.00 52.08
N GLN A 272 16.00 76.06 53.00
CA GLN A 272 15.78 76.27 54.43
C GLN A 272 16.48 75.17 55.21
#